data_AF-A0A315ADF0-F1
#
_entry.id   AF-A0A315ADF0-F1
#
_cell.length_a   1.000
_cell.length_b   1.000
_cell.length_c   1.000
_cell.angle_alpha   90.00
_cell.angle_beta   90.00
_cell.angle_gamma   90.00
#
_symmetry.space_group_name_H-M   'P 1'
#
loop_
_entity.id
_entity.type
_entity.pdbx_description
1 polymer ?
#
loop_
_entity_poly.entity_id
_entity_poly.type
_entity_poly.pdbx_seq_one_letter_code
_entity_poly.pdbx_strand_id
1 'polypeptide(L)'
;MKEIEGHISLLGNAVVSPKGITTYSVIKIDEKIIQKVRIPTSLDSFLIVGERVTIYMRKSLILGVKREDGVLYCYSSKIFLAIILILLGIPLIPFFGIGILFVWMGWGEYLNHKIIKELENKGAIPINM
;
A
#
# COMPACT_ATOMS: atom_id res chain seq x y z
N MET A 1 -5.74 -2.84 9.37
CA MET A 1 -5.30 -1.63 8.63
C MET A 1 -4.97 -0.56 9.65
N LYS A 2 -3.96 0.28 9.43
CA LYS A 2 -3.67 1.43 10.29
C LYS A 2 -4.11 2.70 9.54
N GLU A 3 -4.89 3.53 10.20
CA GLU A 3 -5.35 4.82 9.69
C GLU A 3 -4.60 5.93 10.43
N ILE A 4 -4.09 6.91 9.69
CA ILE A 4 -3.35 8.04 10.23
C ILE A 4 -3.86 9.30 9.55
N GLU A 5 -4.55 10.13 10.31
CA GLU A 5 -5.00 11.46 9.89
C GLU A 5 -4.05 12.52 10.45
N GLY A 6 -3.80 13.56 9.65
CA GLY A 6 -3.13 14.79 10.07
C GLY A 6 -2.59 15.60 8.90
N HIS A 7 -1.81 16.64 9.18
CA HIS A 7 -1.16 17.43 8.14
C HIS A 7 0.21 16.86 7.79
N ILE A 8 0.48 16.71 6.50
CA ILE A 8 1.82 16.32 6.06
C ILE A 8 2.76 17.49 6.31
N SER A 9 3.65 17.38 7.29
CA SER A 9 4.64 18.42 7.61
C SER A 9 5.99 18.15 6.95
N LEU A 10 6.28 16.91 6.56
CA LEU A 10 7.52 16.56 5.88
C LEU A 10 7.38 15.28 5.05
N LEU A 11 7.90 15.33 3.83
CA LEU A 11 8.20 14.17 2.98
C LEU A 11 9.72 14.09 2.85
N GLY A 12 10.32 13.01 3.34
CA GLY A 12 11.75 12.78 3.25
C GLY A 12 12.19 12.37 1.83
N ASN A 13 13.46 12.00 1.67
CA ASN A 13 13.97 11.51 0.39
C ASN A 13 13.16 10.32 -0.11
N ALA A 14 12.80 10.37 -1.39
CA ALA A 14 12.04 9.36 -2.10
C ALA A 14 12.94 8.57 -3.05
N VAL A 15 12.76 7.25 -3.09
CA VAL A 15 13.37 6.37 -4.09
C VAL A 15 12.26 5.70 -4.88
N VAL A 16 12.22 5.95 -6.19
CA VAL A 16 11.23 5.34 -7.08
C VAL A 16 11.78 4.02 -7.60
N SER A 17 11.09 2.93 -7.31
CA SER A 17 11.40 1.60 -7.84
C SER A 17 10.83 1.44 -9.25
N PRO A 18 11.51 0.70 -10.15
CA PRO A 18 10.96 0.32 -11.46
C PRO A 18 9.61 -0.42 -11.38
N LYS A 19 9.27 -0.97 -10.21
CA LYS A 19 7.99 -1.64 -9.95
C LYS A 19 6.83 -0.68 -9.62
N GLY A 20 6.99 0.62 -9.87
CA GLY A 20 5.96 1.64 -9.61
C GLY A 20 5.72 1.92 -8.13
N ILE A 21 6.71 1.69 -7.27
CA ILE A 21 6.59 1.96 -5.83
C ILE A 21 7.59 3.05 -5.46
N THR A 22 7.09 4.18 -4.96
CA THR A 22 7.90 5.22 -4.32
C THR A 22 8.14 4.84 -2.86
N THR A 23 9.38 4.88 -2.41
CA THR A 23 9.75 4.64 -1.01
C THR A 23 10.30 5.91 -0.38
N TYR A 24 9.57 6.46 0.58
CA TYR A 24 10.01 7.57 1.41
C TYR A 24 10.82 7.05 2.60
N SER A 25 11.98 7.67 2.82
CA SER A 25 12.77 7.47 4.04
C SER A 25 11.96 7.83 5.28
N VAL A 26 11.22 8.94 5.23
CA VAL A 26 10.34 9.38 6.31
C VAL A 26 9.14 10.15 5.78
N ILE A 27 8.01 10.05 6.46
CA ILE A 27 6.83 10.91 6.30
C ILE A 27 6.45 11.40 7.69
N LYS A 28 6.32 12.71 7.87
CA LYS A 28 5.86 13.32 9.12
C LYS A 28 4.43 13.84 8.93
N ILE A 29 3.51 13.33 9.75
CA ILE A 29 2.09 13.70 9.77
C ILE A 29 1.80 14.22 11.16
N ASP A 30 1.58 15.53 11.28
CA ASP A 30 1.59 16.28 12.54
C ASP A 30 2.83 15.89 13.39
N GLU A 31 2.64 15.29 14.57
CA GLU A 31 3.73 14.84 15.44
C GLU A 31 4.20 13.39 15.17
N LYS A 32 3.52 12.66 14.27
CA LYS A 32 3.83 11.27 13.97
C LYS A 32 4.88 11.18 12.87
N ILE A 33 5.99 10.52 13.18
CA ILE A 33 7.05 10.22 12.21
C ILE A 33 6.93 8.75 11.79
N ILE A 34 6.76 8.51 10.49
CA ILE A 34 6.66 7.18 9.90
C ILE A 34 7.87 6.98 9.00
N GLN A 35 8.64 5.92 9.26
CA GLN A 35 9.87 5.64 8.50
C GLN A 35 9.66 4.56 7.44
N LYS A 36 10.48 4.60 6.38
CA LYS A 36 10.53 3.60 5.30
C LYS A 36 9.15 3.31 4.69
N VAL A 37 8.41 4.37 4.39
CA VAL A 37 7.05 4.28 3.87
C VAL A 37 7.09 4.00 2.38
N ARG A 38 6.40 2.94 1.96
CA ARG A 38 6.20 2.58 0.56
C ARG A 38 4.82 3.07 0.13
N ILE A 39 4.74 3.67 -1.04
CA ILE A 39 3.49 4.11 -1.64
C ILE A 39 3.52 3.77 -3.14
N PRO A 40 2.44 3.24 -3.71
CA PRO A 40 2.28 3.15 -5.16
C PRO A 40 2.48 4.52 -5.79
N THR A 41 3.28 4.62 -6.84
CA THR A 41 3.58 5.91 -7.50
C THR A 41 2.31 6.62 -7.98
N SER A 42 1.24 5.86 -8.30
CA SER A 42 -0.07 6.42 -8.63
C SER A 42 -0.76 7.17 -7.48
N LEU A 43 -0.46 6.82 -6.21
CA LEU A 43 -0.97 7.52 -5.02
C LEU A 43 -0.02 8.60 -4.51
N ASP A 44 1.23 8.62 -4.99
CA ASP A 44 2.29 9.52 -4.54
C ASP A 44 1.95 11.00 -4.78
N SER A 45 1.32 11.29 -5.92
CA SER A 45 0.87 12.64 -6.29
C SER A 45 -0.22 13.20 -5.38
N PHE A 46 -0.78 12.39 -4.48
CA PHE A 46 -1.80 12.80 -3.50
C PHE A 46 -1.20 13.12 -2.13
N LEU A 47 0.13 12.97 -1.96
CA LEU A 47 0.84 13.39 -0.75
C LEU A 47 1.45 14.78 -0.99
N ILE A 48 0.79 15.82 -0.48
CA ILE A 48 1.24 17.21 -0.61
C ILE A 48 1.58 17.75 0.77
N VAL A 49 2.78 18.32 0.93
CA VAL A 49 3.21 18.95 2.19
C VAL A 49 2.32 20.17 2.46
N GLY A 50 1.81 20.26 3.68
CA GLY A 50 0.90 21.30 4.14
C GLY A 50 -0.58 20.91 4.08
N GLU A 51 -0.94 19.87 3.33
CA GLU A 51 -2.34 19.41 3.24
C GLU A 51 -2.70 18.43 4.36
N ARG A 52 -3.97 18.47 4.78
CA ARG A 52 -4.54 17.45 5.65
C ARG A 52 -4.89 16.21 4.84
N VAL A 53 -4.40 15.06 5.29
CA VAL A 53 -4.67 13.78 4.65
C VAL A 53 -5.00 12.70 5.67
N THR A 54 -5.78 11.71 5.26
CA THR A 54 -5.95 10.45 5.98
C THR A 54 -5.29 9.34 5.19
N ILE A 55 -4.23 8.76 5.74
CA ILE A 55 -3.48 7.67 5.12
C ILE A 55 -3.95 6.33 5.66
N TYR A 56 -4.30 5.44 4.74
CA TYR A 56 -4.63 4.04 5.02
C TYR A 56 -3.44 3.18 4.68
N MET A 57 -2.78 2.63 5.70
CA MET A 57 -1.55 1.86 5.52
C MET A 57 -1.62 0.47 6.15
N ARG A 58 -0.84 -0.45 5.58
CA ARG A 58 -0.58 -1.78 6.13
C ARG A 58 0.91 -2.01 6.21
N LYS A 59 1.42 -2.29 7.42
CA LYS A 59 2.86 -2.34 7.71
C LYS A 59 3.50 -1.00 7.34
N SER A 60 4.31 -0.98 6.28
CA SER A 60 4.92 0.23 5.73
C SER A 60 4.35 0.65 4.38
N LEU A 61 3.33 -0.03 3.85
CA LEU A 61 2.76 0.24 2.54
C LEU A 61 1.46 1.06 2.67
N ILE A 62 1.39 2.20 2.01
CA ILE A 62 0.18 2.99 1.83
C ILE A 62 -0.67 2.33 0.74
N LEU A 63 -1.93 2.08 1.06
CA LEU A 63 -2.91 1.43 0.17
C LEU A 63 -4.04 2.38 -0.24
N GLY A 64 -4.23 3.47 0.52
CA GLY A 64 -5.15 4.54 0.15
C GLY A 64 -4.83 5.85 0.86
N VAL A 65 -5.31 6.93 0.27
CA VAL A 65 -5.12 8.31 0.73
C VAL A 65 -6.46 9.03 0.59
N LYS A 66 -6.97 9.61 1.68
CA LYS A 66 -8.09 10.54 1.65
C LYS A 66 -7.53 11.96 1.72
N ARG A 67 -7.95 12.82 0.80
CA ARG A 67 -7.58 14.24 0.81
C ARG A 67 -8.55 15.06 1.67
N GLU A 68 -8.18 16.31 1.90
CA GLU A 68 -8.98 17.30 2.62
C GLU A 68 -10.34 17.58 1.95
N ASP A 69 -10.41 17.44 0.62
CA ASP A 69 -11.66 17.50 -0.17
C ASP A 69 -12.65 16.35 0.14
N GLY A 70 -12.24 15.39 0.98
CA GLY A 70 -13.03 14.23 1.36
C GLY A 70 -12.95 13.09 0.36
N VAL A 71 -12.26 13.26 -0.77
CA VAL A 71 -12.12 12.23 -1.80
C VAL A 71 -11.10 11.19 -1.35
N LEU A 72 -11.54 9.94 -1.36
CA LEU A 72 -10.73 8.79 -1.00
C LEU A 72 -10.19 8.12 -2.26
N TYR A 73 -8.87 7.99 -2.35
CA TYR A 73 -8.18 7.29 -3.43
C TYR A 73 -7.55 6.01 -2.91
N CYS A 74 -7.63 4.93 -3.68
CA CYS A 74 -7.01 3.66 -3.34
C CYS A 74 -6.20 3.10 -4.50
N TYR A 75 -5.21 2.27 -4.15
CA TYR A 75 -4.45 1.54 -5.15
C TYR A 75 -5.29 0.42 -5.76
N SER A 76 -5.34 0.33 -7.08
CA SER A 76 -5.98 -0.80 -7.76
C SER A 76 -5.10 -2.05 -7.66
N SER A 77 -5.58 -3.09 -6.97
CA SER A 77 -4.86 -4.37 -6.89
C SER A 77 -5.49 -5.47 -7.74
N LYS A 78 -4.62 -6.25 -8.39
CA LYS A 78 -4.99 -7.43 -9.15
C LYS A 78 -4.83 -8.67 -8.26
N ILE A 79 -5.95 -9.22 -7.77
CA ILE A 79 -5.96 -10.44 -6.95
C ILE A 79 -5.34 -11.66 -7.65
N PHE A 80 -5.30 -11.64 -8.99
CA PHE A 80 -4.77 -12.70 -9.83
C PHE A 80 -3.35 -13.13 -9.43
N LEU A 81 -2.50 -12.19 -9.06
CA LEU A 81 -1.12 -12.49 -8.66
C LEU A 81 -1.05 -13.25 -7.33
N ALA A 82 -1.92 -12.92 -6.36
CA ALA A 82 -2.04 -13.68 -5.12
C ALA A 82 -2.48 -15.12 -5.38
N ILE A 83 -3.46 -15.31 -6.28
CA ILE A 83 -3.99 -16.64 -6.64
C ILE A 83 -2.89 -17.50 -7.28
N ILE A 84 -2.16 -16.95 -8.25
CA ILE A 84 -1.05 -17.67 -8.91
C ILE A 84 -0.01 -18.10 -7.87
N LEU A 85 0.43 -17.18 -7.00
CA LEU A 85 1.46 -17.49 -6.00
C LEU A 85 1.03 -18.60 -5.04
N ILE A 86 -0.23 -18.61 -4.61
CA ILE A 86 -0.75 -19.65 -3.72
C ILE A 86 -0.86 -20.99 -4.47
N LEU A 87 -1.43 -20.97 -5.68
CA LEU A 87 -1.65 -22.18 -6.48
C LEU A 87 -0.33 -22.85 -6.88
N LEU A 88 0.69 -22.05 -7.19
CA LEU A 88 2.02 -22.54 -7.55
C LEU A 88 2.83 -22.92 -6.30
N GLY A 89 2.59 -22.26 -5.17
CA GLY A 89 3.26 -22.52 -3.90
C GLY A 89 2.95 -23.89 -3.30
N ILE A 90 1.67 -24.30 -3.28
CA ILE A 90 1.24 -25.59 -2.70
C ILE A 90 2.01 -26.81 -3.26
N PRO A 91 2.10 -27.03 -4.60
CA PRO A 91 2.82 -28.17 -5.15
C PRO A 91 4.35 -28.08 -4.98
N LEU A 92 4.90 -26.89 -4.72
CA LEU A 92 6.33 -26.67 -4.49
C LEU A 92 6.74 -26.83 -3.02
N ILE A 93 5.81 -27.06 -2.09
CA ILE A 93 6.13 -27.30 -0.66
C ILE A 93 7.12 -28.46 -0.47
N PRO A 94 7.00 -29.62 -1.16
CA PRO A 94 7.91 -30.75 -0.99
C PRO A 94 9.36 -30.45 -1.41
N PHE A 95 9.55 -29.44 -2.27
CA PHE A 95 10.86 -29.02 -2.74
C PHE A 95 11.50 -28.03 -1.75
N PHE A 96 12.00 -28.56 -0.63
CA PHE A 96 12.73 -27.82 0.40
C PHE A 96 11.95 -26.64 1.03
N GLY A 97 10.63 -26.71 1.09
CA GLY A 97 9.80 -25.66 1.69
C GLY A 97 9.74 -24.36 0.87
N ILE A 98 10.27 -24.35 -0.36
CA ILE A 98 10.20 -23.21 -1.27
C ILE A 98 8.74 -22.80 -1.51
N GLY A 99 7.83 -23.77 -1.59
CA GLY A 99 6.40 -23.51 -1.68
C GLY A 99 5.83 -22.64 -0.57
N ILE A 100 6.37 -22.72 0.66
CA ILE A 100 5.92 -21.91 1.81
C ILE A 100 6.19 -20.42 1.55
N LEU A 101 7.32 -20.08 0.92
CA LEU A 101 7.64 -18.70 0.57
C LEU A 101 6.60 -18.14 -0.41
N PHE A 102 6.23 -18.90 -1.43
CA PHE A 102 5.22 -18.50 -2.42
C PHE A 102 3.84 -18.31 -1.79
N VAL A 103 3.40 -19.25 -0.95
CA VAL A 103 2.12 -19.13 -0.23
C VAL A 103 2.14 -17.90 0.70
N TRP A 104 3.24 -17.66 1.41
CA TRP A 104 3.37 -16.51 2.30
C TRP A 104 3.32 -15.17 1.54
N MET A 105 4.01 -15.08 0.40
CA MET A 105 3.95 -13.90 -0.49
C MET A 105 2.54 -13.69 -1.04
N GLY A 106 1.89 -14.74 -1.54
CA GLY A 106 0.53 -14.68 -2.07
C GLY A 106 -0.50 -14.26 -1.00
N TRP A 107 -0.35 -14.76 0.22
CA TRP A 107 -1.18 -14.32 1.36
C TRP A 107 -0.98 -12.83 1.68
N GLY A 108 0.26 -12.35 1.56
CA GLY A 108 0.59 -10.93 1.68
C GLY A 108 -0.21 -10.07 0.71
N GLU A 109 -0.26 -10.46 -0.56
CA GLU A 109 -1.00 -9.78 -1.62
C GLU A 109 -2.52 -9.91 -1.45
N TYR A 110 -3.02 -11.08 -1.06
CA TYR A 110 -4.44 -11.28 -0.75
C TYR A 110 -4.93 -10.33 0.34
N LEU A 111 -4.14 -10.15 1.41
CA LEU A 111 -4.49 -9.22 2.48
C LEU A 111 -4.46 -7.75 2.02
N ASN A 112 -3.56 -7.37 1.10
CA ASN A 112 -3.57 -6.04 0.50
C ASN A 112 -4.87 -5.83 -0.31
N HIS A 113 -5.24 -6.82 -1.14
CA HIS A 113 -6.46 -6.78 -1.93
C HIS A 113 -7.72 -6.66 -1.07
N LYS A 114 -7.79 -7.40 0.05
CA LYS A 114 -8.91 -7.31 0.99
C LYS A 114 -9.07 -5.89 1.56
N ILE A 115 -7.96 -5.23 1.91
CA ILE A 115 -8.00 -3.84 2.41
C ILE A 115 -8.44 -2.88 1.31
N ILE A 116 -7.93 -3.05 0.09
CA ILE A 116 -8.32 -2.21 -1.05
C ILE A 116 -9.81 -2.35 -1.34
N LYS A 117 -10.35 -3.58 -1.36
CA LYS A 117 -11.79 -3.85 -1.46
C LYS A 117 -12.59 -3.17 -0.35
N GLU A 118 -12.08 -3.16 0.87
CA GLU A 118 -12.72 -2.45 1.99
C GLU A 118 -12.74 -0.93 1.76
N LEU A 119 -11.67 -0.37 1.19
CA LEU A 119 -11.61 1.05 0.81
C LEU A 119 -12.56 1.36 -0.35
N GLU A 120 -12.60 0.53 -1.39
CA GLU A 120 -13.57 0.65 -2.50
C GLU A 120 -15.01 0.64 -1.99
N ASN A 121 -15.33 -0.26 -1.05
CA ASN A 121 -16.66 -0.31 -0.42
C ASN A 121 -16.98 0.94 0.41
N LYS A 122 -15.96 1.67 0.89
CA LYS A 122 -16.11 2.98 1.56
C LYS A 122 -16.19 4.16 0.57
N GLY A 123 -16.24 3.88 -0.74
CA GLY A 123 -16.33 4.89 -1.79
C GLY A 123 -14.97 5.33 -2.33
N ALA A 124 -13.90 4.56 -2.11
CA ALA A 124 -12.60 4.90 -2.68
C ALA A 124 -12.59 4.79 -4.21
N ILE A 125 -11.93 5.74 -4.86
CA ILE A 125 -11.68 5.74 -6.29
C ILE A 125 -10.37 4.97 -6.54
N PRO A 126 -10.41 3.82 -7.24
CA PRO A 126 -9.22 3.05 -7.55
C PRO A 126 -8.40 3.76 -8.64
N ILE A 127 -7.10 3.94 -8.37
CA ILE A 127 -6.15 4.49 -9.34
C ILE A 127 -5.24 3.36 -9.82
N ASN A 128 -5.25 3.14 -11.13
CA ASN A 128 -4.34 2.20 -11.79
C ASN A 128 -2.94 2.83 -11.94
N MET A 129 -1.91 1.99 -11.86
CA MET A 129 -0.58 2.31 -12.39
C MET A 129 -0.59 2.28 -13.92
#